data_AF-A0A258FLK5-F1
#
_entry.id   AF-A0A258FLK5-F1
#
_cell.length_a   1.000
_cell.length_b   1.000
_cell.length_c   1.000
_cell.angle_alpha   90.00
_cell.angle_beta   90.00
_cell.angle_gamma   90.00
#
_symmetry.space_group_name_H-M   'P 1'
#
loop_
_entity.id
_entity.type
_entity.pdbx_description
1 polymer ?
#
loop_
_entity_poly.entity_id
_entity_poly.type
_entity_poly.pdbx_seq_one_letter_code
_entity_poly.pdbx_strand_id
1 'polypeptide(L)'
;MKILRTLALSLVLLSSAVAHAGERQSLETYVSPAPSLMPILVKQADAIGLTAEQQAKLAEWRKVAQPKRVEMEKSVIADRLAVNQAVLDGKSNLAVQTLVKSLQRKEMKLVVAKLACRDYVTKTLSKEQMTKLVALYGAP
;
A
#
# COMPACT_ATOMS: atom_id res chain seq x y z
N MET A 1 -38.99 -34.45 -3.17
CA MET A 1 -38.28 -33.89 -1.99
C MET A 1 -36.76 -34.10 -1.96
N LYS A 2 -36.13 -34.87 -2.88
CA LYS A 2 -34.66 -35.03 -2.93
C LYS A 2 -33.93 -33.93 -3.73
N ILE A 3 -34.62 -33.27 -4.66
CA ILE A 3 -34.04 -32.25 -5.57
C ILE A 3 -33.89 -30.88 -4.89
N LEU A 4 -34.69 -30.58 -3.86
CA LEU A 4 -34.58 -29.33 -3.09
C LEU A 4 -33.37 -29.29 -2.13
N ARG A 5 -32.80 -30.45 -1.77
CA ARG A 5 -31.64 -30.53 -0.86
C ARG A 5 -30.31 -30.32 -1.57
N THR A 6 -30.25 -30.53 -2.89
CA THR A 6 -29.03 -30.34 -3.69
C THR A 6 -28.75 -28.87 -4.02
N LEU A 7 -29.78 -28.01 -4.08
CA LEU A 7 -29.62 -26.59 -4.40
C LEU A 7 -28.97 -25.77 -3.26
N ALA A 8 -29.19 -26.18 -2.01
CA ALA A 8 -28.68 -25.46 -0.83
C ALA A 8 -27.18 -25.71 -0.57
N LEU A 9 -26.61 -26.84 -1.01
CA LEU A 9 -25.17 -27.13 -0.82
C LEU A 9 -24.27 -26.33 -1.78
N SER A 10 -24.78 -26.00 -2.98
CA SER A 10 -24.04 -25.21 -3.97
C SER A 10 -23.84 -23.75 -3.56
N LEU A 11 -24.73 -23.17 -2.75
CA LEU A 11 -24.65 -21.76 -2.36
C LEU A 11 -23.61 -21.48 -1.25
N VAL A 12 -23.30 -22.48 -0.41
CA VAL A 12 -22.32 -22.35 0.69
C VAL A 12 -20.88 -22.37 0.20
N LEU A 13 -20.58 -23.10 -0.88
CA LEU A 13 -19.21 -23.21 -1.43
C LEU A 13 -18.73 -21.92 -2.12
N LEU A 14 -19.64 -21.11 -2.66
CA LEU A 14 -19.30 -19.83 -3.31
C LEU A 14 -18.80 -18.78 -2.29
N SER A 15 -19.35 -18.76 -1.07
CA SER A 15 -18.99 -17.79 -0.04
C SER A 15 -17.55 -17.92 0.44
N SER A 16 -17.05 -19.15 0.58
CA SER A 16 -15.68 -19.42 1.05
C SER A 16 -14.62 -18.98 0.05
N ALA A 17 -14.86 -19.17 -1.24
CA ALA A 17 -13.94 -18.76 -2.30
C ALA A 17 -13.77 -17.23 -2.36
N VAL A 18 -14.85 -16.47 -2.13
CA VAL A 18 -14.82 -15.00 -2.10
C VAL A 18 -14.03 -14.48 -0.90
N ALA A 19 -14.18 -15.10 0.28
CA ALA A 19 -13.44 -14.68 1.48
C ALA A 19 -11.91 -14.86 1.32
N HIS A 20 -11.46 -16.01 0.79
CA HIS A 20 -10.04 -16.26 0.55
C HIS A 20 -9.44 -15.38 -0.55
N ALA A 21 -10.22 -15.06 -1.59
CA ALA A 21 -9.80 -14.12 -2.62
C ALA A 21 -9.56 -12.72 -2.05
N GLY A 22 -10.43 -12.25 -1.15
CA GLY A 22 -10.28 -10.95 -0.48
C GLY A 22 -9.03 -10.88 0.41
N GLU A 23 -8.77 -11.92 1.21
CA GLU A 23 -7.55 -11.99 2.03
C GLU A 23 -6.29 -11.96 1.16
N ARG A 24 -6.25 -12.79 0.11
CA ARG A 24 -5.09 -12.85 -0.80
C ARG A 24 -4.85 -11.53 -1.53
N GLN A 25 -5.92 -10.89 -2.02
CA GLN A 25 -5.83 -9.57 -2.64
C GLN A 25 -5.25 -8.53 -1.67
N SER A 26 -5.61 -8.59 -0.39
CA SER A 26 -5.09 -7.64 0.60
C SER A 26 -3.57 -7.75 0.80
N LEU A 27 -3.00 -8.97 0.72
CA LEU A 27 -1.55 -9.19 0.83
C LEU A 27 -0.77 -8.52 -0.30
N GLU A 28 -1.37 -8.46 -1.48
CA GLU A 28 -0.78 -7.90 -2.70
C GLU A 28 -1.00 -6.38 -2.82
N THR A 29 -2.12 -5.87 -2.32
CA THR A 29 -2.57 -4.50 -2.56
C THR A 29 -2.38 -3.56 -1.37
N TYR A 30 -2.38 -4.08 -0.14
CA TYR A 30 -2.01 -3.28 1.02
C TYR A 30 -0.53 -2.93 0.89
N VAL A 31 -0.15 -1.67 1.09
CA VAL A 31 1.25 -1.25 0.92
C VAL A 31 1.83 -0.80 2.26
N SER A 32 1.25 0.25 2.85
CA SER A 32 1.72 0.79 4.13
C SER A 32 0.66 1.69 4.75
N PRO A 33 0.68 1.88 6.09
CA PRO A 33 -0.29 2.75 6.78
C PRO A 33 -0.06 4.24 6.52
N ALA A 34 1.08 4.63 5.95
CA ALA A 34 1.35 6.01 5.58
C ALA A 34 0.81 6.31 4.16
N PRO A 35 0.16 7.46 3.96
CA PRO A 35 -0.42 7.83 2.67
C PRO A 35 0.66 8.11 1.62
N SER A 36 0.33 7.85 0.36
CA SER A 36 1.15 8.22 -0.79
C SER A 36 0.64 9.52 -1.40
N LEU A 37 1.19 10.67 -0.98
CA LEU A 37 0.72 11.99 -1.42
C LEU A 37 1.28 12.43 -2.79
N MET A 38 2.47 11.92 -3.17
CA MET A 38 3.18 12.32 -4.40
C MET A 38 2.39 12.07 -5.69
N PRO A 39 1.69 10.94 -5.85
CA PRO A 39 0.84 10.71 -7.02
C PRO A 39 -0.26 11.77 -7.18
N ILE A 40 -0.85 12.27 -6.09
CA ILE A 40 -1.90 13.30 -6.12
C ILE A 40 -1.29 14.63 -6.57
N LEU A 41 -0.15 15.02 -6.01
CA LEU A 41 0.58 16.24 -6.41
C LEU A 41 0.87 16.30 -7.89
N VAL A 42 1.20 15.16 -8.48
CA VAL A 42 1.56 15.07 -9.90
C VAL A 42 0.32 15.10 -10.78
N LYS A 43 -0.74 14.39 -10.39
CA LYS A 43 -1.98 14.31 -11.16
C LYS A 43 -2.82 15.59 -11.07
N GLN A 44 -2.75 16.29 -9.94
CA GLN A 44 -3.60 17.44 -9.59
C GLN A 44 -2.78 18.72 -9.42
N ALA A 45 -1.64 18.83 -10.12
CA ALA A 45 -0.70 19.95 -9.98
C ALA A 45 -1.40 21.30 -10.18
N ASP A 46 -2.24 21.42 -11.22
CA ASP A 46 -2.97 22.65 -11.55
C ASP A 46 -4.04 22.97 -10.50
N ALA A 47 -4.81 21.97 -10.04
CA ALA A 47 -5.84 22.16 -9.01
C ALA A 47 -5.24 22.60 -7.67
N ILE A 48 -4.04 22.09 -7.34
CA ILE A 48 -3.29 22.51 -6.15
C ILE A 48 -2.68 23.90 -6.36
N GLY A 49 -2.42 24.28 -7.61
CA GLY A 49 -1.78 25.54 -7.99
C GLY A 49 -0.26 25.49 -7.82
N LEU A 50 0.37 24.37 -8.20
CA LEU A 50 1.82 24.22 -8.12
C LEU A 50 2.52 25.06 -9.20
N THR A 51 3.49 25.86 -8.79
CA THR A 51 4.33 26.61 -9.73
C THR A 51 5.24 25.67 -10.53
N ALA A 52 5.72 26.13 -11.69
CA ALA A 52 6.69 25.38 -12.49
C ALA A 52 7.95 24.98 -11.68
N GLU A 53 8.43 25.87 -10.80
CA GLU A 53 9.56 25.60 -9.92
C GLU A 53 9.26 24.48 -8.91
N GLN A 54 8.07 24.50 -8.28
CA GLN A 54 7.65 23.45 -7.35
C GLN A 54 7.51 22.10 -8.05
N GLN A 55 6.91 22.08 -9.26
CA GLN A 55 6.78 20.87 -10.06
C GLN A 55 8.15 20.30 -10.43
N ALA A 56 9.11 21.14 -10.81
CA ALA A 56 10.48 20.72 -11.10
C ALA A 56 11.17 20.11 -9.86
N LYS A 57 11.09 20.77 -8.70
CA LYS A 57 11.63 20.24 -7.42
C LYS A 57 11.04 18.87 -7.07
N LEU A 58 9.72 18.73 -7.16
CA LEU A 58 9.04 17.46 -6.91
C LEU A 58 9.41 16.38 -7.93
N ALA A 59 9.61 16.74 -9.20
CA ALA A 59 10.07 15.81 -10.23
C ALA A 59 11.48 15.29 -9.94
N GLU A 60 12.42 16.18 -9.60
CA GLU A 60 13.78 15.80 -9.23
C GLU A 60 13.82 14.89 -8.00
N TRP A 61 13.05 15.23 -6.96
CA TRP A 61 12.94 14.36 -5.78
C TRP A 61 12.42 12.96 -6.13
N ARG A 62 11.40 12.88 -6.99
CA ARG A 62 10.84 11.58 -7.40
C ARG A 62 11.83 10.72 -8.16
N LYS A 63 12.70 11.29 -9.00
CA LYS A 63 13.73 10.51 -9.73
C LYS A 63 14.58 9.67 -8.78
N VAL A 64 14.87 10.19 -7.58
CA VAL A 64 15.69 9.48 -6.59
C VAL A 64 14.85 8.66 -5.61
N ALA A 65 13.74 9.21 -5.11
CA ALA A 65 12.97 8.61 -4.03
C ALA A 65 11.99 7.52 -4.52
N GLN A 66 11.39 7.69 -5.69
CA GLN A 66 10.35 6.78 -6.19
C GLN A 66 10.88 5.37 -6.49
N PRO A 67 12.01 5.16 -7.21
CA PRO A 67 12.49 3.82 -7.49
C PRO A 67 12.77 3.02 -6.21
N LYS A 68 13.45 3.64 -5.25
CA LYS A 68 13.74 3.05 -3.94
C LYS A 68 12.46 2.67 -3.19
N ARG A 69 11.45 3.57 -3.18
CA ARG A 69 10.15 3.28 -2.56
C ARG A 69 9.46 2.10 -3.22
N VAL A 70 9.37 2.08 -4.55
CA VAL A 70 8.71 1.01 -5.31
C VAL A 70 9.38 -0.34 -5.06
N GLU A 71 10.71 -0.37 -4.99
CA GLU A 71 11.45 -1.59 -4.63
C GLU A 71 11.11 -2.08 -3.21
N MET A 72 11.06 -1.17 -2.23
CA MET A 72 10.62 -1.51 -0.87
C MET A 72 9.18 -2.03 -0.82
N GLU A 73 8.26 -1.40 -1.56
CA GLU A 73 6.86 -1.83 -1.66
C GLU A 73 6.75 -3.26 -2.20
N LYS A 74 7.46 -3.55 -3.30
CA LYS A 74 7.52 -4.91 -3.88
C LYS A 74 8.10 -5.93 -2.92
N SER A 75 9.18 -5.59 -2.21
CA SER A 75 9.77 -6.51 -1.23
C SER A 75 8.85 -6.77 -0.04
N VAL A 76 8.09 -5.76 0.42
CA VAL A 76 7.12 -5.94 1.52
C VAL A 76 5.98 -6.87 1.08
N ILE A 77 5.46 -6.69 -0.14
CA ILE A 77 4.43 -7.58 -0.70
C ILE A 77 4.94 -9.02 -0.78
N ALA A 78 6.14 -9.22 -1.34
CA ALA A 78 6.76 -10.53 -1.44
C ALA A 78 6.95 -11.21 -0.06
N ASP A 79 7.42 -10.45 0.95
CA ASP A 79 7.61 -10.97 2.31
C ASP A 79 6.27 -11.35 2.97
N ARG A 80 5.18 -10.59 2.72
CA ARG A 80 3.83 -10.94 3.21
C ARG A 80 3.32 -12.24 2.60
N LEU A 81 3.48 -12.41 1.29
CA LEU A 81 3.14 -13.64 0.60
C LEU A 81 3.98 -14.82 1.14
N ALA A 82 5.26 -14.61 1.43
CA ALA A 82 6.13 -15.63 2.01
C ALA A 82 5.73 -16.00 3.45
N VAL A 83 5.33 -15.04 4.28
CA VAL A 83 4.79 -15.30 5.63
C VAL A 83 3.51 -16.14 5.53
N ASN A 84 2.57 -15.76 4.66
CA ASN A 84 1.32 -16.49 4.47
C ASN A 84 1.59 -17.93 3.99
N GLN A 85 2.46 -18.10 2.99
CA GLN A 85 2.83 -19.43 2.50
C GLN A 85 3.51 -20.28 3.56
N ALA A 86 4.40 -19.71 4.39
CA ALA A 86 5.07 -20.45 5.46
C ALA A 86 4.09 -20.98 6.51
N VAL A 87 3.00 -20.26 6.79
CA VAL A 87 1.92 -20.74 7.66
C VAL A 87 1.17 -21.91 7.01
N LEU A 88 0.82 -21.79 5.73
CA LEU A 88 0.11 -22.82 4.97
C LEU A 88 0.95 -24.10 4.79
N ASP A 89 2.26 -23.97 4.66
CA ASP A 89 3.22 -25.08 4.57
C ASP A 89 3.47 -25.76 5.93
N GLY A 90 2.86 -25.29 7.01
CA GLY A 90 3.04 -25.86 8.35
C GLY A 90 4.44 -25.65 8.93
N LYS A 91 5.13 -24.55 8.57
CA LYS A 91 6.43 -24.22 9.17
C LYS A 91 6.30 -23.98 10.67
N SER A 92 7.39 -24.17 11.42
CA SER A 92 7.39 -23.97 12.87
C SER A 92 7.09 -22.51 13.25
N ASN A 93 6.53 -22.30 14.44
CA ASN A 93 6.26 -20.97 14.98
C ASN A 93 7.51 -20.07 14.99
N LEU A 94 8.69 -20.63 15.28
CA LEU A 94 9.94 -19.89 15.27
C LEU A 94 10.34 -19.45 13.85
N ALA A 95 10.16 -20.30 12.85
CA ALA A 95 10.45 -19.98 11.46
C ALA A 95 9.53 -18.85 10.96
N VAL A 96 8.23 -18.95 11.21
CA VAL A 96 7.25 -17.91 10.83
C VAL A 96 7.54 -16.59 11.55
N GLN A 97 7.84 -16.62 12.86
CA GLN A 97 8.18 -15.40 13.61
C GLN A 97 9.43 -14.71 13.08
N THR A 98 10.42 -15.46 12.59
CA THR A 98 11.62 -14.90 11.95
C THR A 98 11.26 -14.11 10.69
N LEU A 99 10.39 -14.67 9.84
CA LEU A 99 9.89 -14.01 8.63
C LEU A 99 9.09 -12.74 8.98
N VAL A 100 8.18 -12.83 9.95
CA VAL A 100 7.38 -11.69 10.43
C VAL A 100 8.25 -10.56 10.94
N LYS A 101 9.29 -10.86 11.75
CA LYS A 101 10.23 -9.83 12.24
C LYS A 101 10.99 -9.16 11.09
N SER A 102 11.35 -9.91 10.04
CA SER A 102 11.98 -9.34 8.84
C SER A 102 11.02 -8.40 8.11
N LEU A 103 9.79 -8.85 7.86
CA LEU A 103 8.73 -8.07 7.23
C LEU A 103 8.50 -6.74 7.98
N GLN A 104 8.29 -6.80 9.30
CA GLN A 104 8.04 -5.61 10.13
C GLN A 104 9.14 -4.55 10.03
N ARG A 105 10.42 -4.97 9.96
CA ARG A 105 11.53 -4.05 9.75
C ARG A 105 11.46 -3.36 8.38
N LYS A 106 11.06 -4.07 7.33
CA LYS A 106 10.91 -3.49 5.99
C LYS A 106 9.69 -2.56 5.92
N GLU A 107 8.59 -2.92 6.56
CA GLU A 107 7.40 -2.06 6.67
C GLU A 107 7.72 -0.74 7.37
N MET A 108 8.49 -0.78 8.46
CA MET A 108 8.98 0.43 9.13
C MET A 108 9.82 1.30 8.19
N LYS A 109 10.77 0.71 7.46
CA LYS A 109 11.59 1.45 6.47
C LYS A 109 10.73 2.09 5.37
N LEU A 110 9.71 1.39 4.89
CA LEU A 110 8.77 1.92 3.90
C LEU A 110 7.97 3.10 4.46
N VAL A 111 7.49 3.02 5.72
CA VAL A 111 6.85 4.14 6.40
C VAL A 111 7.81 5.33 6.46
N VAL A 112 9.04 5.14 6.94
CA VAL A 112 10.06 6.20 7.01
C VAL A 112 10.30 6.85 5.63
N ALA A 113 10.38 6.06 4.55
CA ALA A 113 10.53 6.60 3.21
C ALA A 113 9.32 7.45 2.74
N LYS A 114 8.10 7.04 3.11
CA LYS A 114 6.89 7.84 2.84
C LYS A 114 6.83 9.11 3.69
N LEU A 115 7.28 9.05 4.94
CA LEU A 115 7.42 10.23 5.80
C LEU A 115 8.42 11.23 5.19
N ALA A 116 9.57 10.76 4.70
CA ALA A 116 10.53 11.62 4.01
C ALA A 116 9.93 12.30 2.75
N CYS A 117 9.08 11.58 2.01
CA CYS A 117 8.36 12.17 0.88
C CYS A 117 7.40 13.27 1.35
N ARG A 118 6.62 13.05 2.41
CA ARG A 118 5.76 14.08 2.99
C ARG A 118 6.58 15.29 3.47
N ASP A 119 7.70 15.07 4.15
CA ASP A 119 8.52 16.17 4.67
C ASP A 119 9.10 17.00 3.52
N TYR A 120 9.48 16.38 2.41
CA TYR A 120 9.89 17.09 1.19
C TYR A 120 8.75 17.95 0.61
N VAL A 121 7.52 17.41 0.58
CA VAL A 121 6.33 18.15 0.14
C VAL A 121 6.06 19.35 1.04
N THR A 122 6.07 19.17 2.36
CA THR A 122 5.83 20.25 3.32
C THR A 122 6.85 21.38 3.18
N LYS A 123 8.10 21.07 2.79
CA LYS A 123 9.13 22.09 2.50
C LYS A 123 8.95 22.78 1.15
N THR A 124 8.23 22.16 0.22
CA THR A 124 8.10 22.66 -1.16
C THR A 124 6.81 23.46 -1.35
N LEU A 125 5.75 23.10 -0.65
CA LEU A 125 4.41 23.69 -0.78
C LEU A 125 4.17 24.81 0.22
N SER A 126 3.30 25.76 -0.15
CA SER A 126 2.69 26.68 0.81
C SER A 126 1.69 25.96 1.72
N LYS A 127 1.27 26.63 2.79
CA LYS A 127 0.23 26.09 3.70
C LYS A 127 -1.09 25.86 2.95
N GLU A 128 -1.48 26.79 2.08
CA GLU A 128 -2.71 26.71 1.28
C GLU A 128 -2.66 25.53 0.31
N GLN A 129 -1.52 25.32 -0.36
CA GLN A 129 -1.32 24.18 -1.26
C GLN A 129 -1.35 22.85 -0.50
N MET A 130 -0.77 22.80 0.71
CA MET A 130 -0.84 21.62 1.57
C MET A 130 -2.28 21.30 1.97
N THR A 131 -3.08 22.30 2.35
CA THR A 131 -4.50 22.11 2.69
C THR A 131 -5.27 21.54 1.50
N LYS A 132 -5.05 22.04 0.29
CA LYS A 132 -5.67 21.50 -0.95
C LYS A 132 -5.26 20.04 -1.19
N LEU A 133 -3.97 19.72 -1.02
CA LEU A 133 -3.48 18.35 -1.18
C LEU A 133 -4.16 17.37 -0.22
N VAL A 134 -4.29 17.74 1.06
CA VAL A 134 -4.94 16.90 2.08
C VAL A 134 -6.42 16.72 1.76
N ALA A 135 -7.11 17.78 1.32
CA ALA A 135 -8.50 17.69 0.89
C ALA A 135 -8.68 16.74 -0.30
N LEU A 136 -7.78 16.79 -1.29
CA LEU A 136 -7.79 15.88 -2.44
C LEU A 136 -7.52 14.41 -2.05
N TYR A 137 -6.73 14.16 -1.00
CA TYR A 137 -6.50 12.79 -0.50
C TYR A 137 -7.74 12.20 0.20
N GLY A 138 -8.52 13.04 0.89
CA GLY A 138 -9.73 12.61 1.61
C GLY A 138 -11.01 12.61 0.77
N ALA A 139 -10.94 13.01 -0.50
CA ALA A 139 -12.09 12.99 -1.40
C ALA A 139 -12.49 11.54 -1.75
N PRO A 140 -13.80 11.23 -1.82
CA PRO A 140 -14.31 9.89 -2.11
C PRO A 140 -14.00 9.40 -3.53
#